data_AF-A0A9E5FZR8-F1
#
_entry.id   AF-A0A9E5FZR8-F1
#
_cell.length_a   1.000
_cell.length_b   1.000
_cell.length_c   1.000
_cell.angle_alpha   90.00
_cell.angle_beta   90.00
_cell.angle_gamma   90.00
#
_symmetry.space_group_name_H-M   'P 1'
#
loop_
_entity.id
_entity.type
_entity.pdbx_description
1 polymer ?
#
loop_
_entity_poly.entity_id
_entity_poly.type
_entity_poly.pdbx_seq_one_letter_code
_entity_poly.pdbx_strand_id
1 'polypeptide(L)' 'DLRDSHVRMCVEAGCLVAIDTDAHGAGDFDQLPYGIATARRGWLGNSHCVNTWTRAKLGEWIASKR' A
#
# COMPACT_ATOMS: atom_id res chain seq x y z
N ASP A 1 -0.30 -8.56 9.29
CA ASP A 1 0.42 -8.14 8.09
C ASP A 1 0.06 -9.03 6.90
N LEU A 2 0.05 -8.47 5.69
CA LEU A 2 -0.14 -9.22 4.45
C LEU A 2 1.14 -9.97 4.09
N ARG A 3 1.01 -11.19 3.59
CA ARG A 3 2.11 -11.91 2.94
C ARG A 3 2.21 -11.41 1.50
N ASP A 4 3.36 -11.62 0.87
CA ASP A 4 3.56 -11.35 -0.55
C ASP A 4 2.55 -12.10 -1.44
N SER A 5 2.17 -13.33 -1.08
CA SER A 5 1.07 -14.05 -1.74
C SER A 5 -0.28 -13.33 -1.63
N HIS A 6 -0.59 -12.71 -0.49
CA HIS A 6 -1.82 -11.93 -0.32
C HIS A 6 -1.77 -10.65 -1.16
N VAL A 7 -0.62 -9.98 -1.22
CA VAL A 7 -0.42 -8.82 -2.09
C VAL A 7 -0.65 -9.21 -3.55
N ARG A 8 -0.12 -10.37 -3.98
CA ARG A 8 -0.32 -10.87 -5.33
C ARG A 8 -1.80 -11.13 -5.63
N MET A 9 -2.53 -11.75 -4.70
CA MET A 9 -3.98 -11.94 -4.82
C MET A 9 -4.74 -10.61 -4.93
N CYS A 10 -4.36 -9.59 -4.15
CA CYS A 10 -4.96 -8.26 -4.25
C CYS A 10 -4.76 -7.65 -5.65
N VAL A 11 -3.55 -7.76 -6.22
CA VAL A 11 -3.26 -7.27 -7.57
C VAL A 11 -4.10 -8.01 -8.62
N GLU A 12 -4.20 -9.34 -8.52
CA GLU A 12 -4.99 -10.16 -9.45
C GLU A 12 -6.50 -9.88 -9.35
N ALA A 13 -6.99 -9.52 -8.15
CA ALA A 13 -8.37 -9.11 -7.93
C ALA A 13 -8.65 -7.64 -8.29
N GLY A 14 -7.65 -6.87 -8.72
CA GLY A 14 -7.80 -5.43 -9.02
C GLY A 14 -8.00 -4.56 -7.78
N CYS A 15 -7.62 -5.05 -6.60
CA CYS A 15 -7.69 -4.28 -5.37
C CYS A 15 -6.61 -3.21 -5.32
N LEU A 16 -6.91 -2.13 -4.59
CA LEU A 16 -5.92 -1.14 -4.18
C LEU A 16 -5.24 -1.60 -2.88
N VAL A 17 -3.95 -1.35 -2.77
CA VAL A 17 -3.11 -1.71 -1.62
C VAL A 17 -2.42 -0.47 -1.07
N ALA A 18 -2.47 -0.31 0.25
CA ALA A 18 -1.68 0.66 0.99
C ALA A 18 -0.52 -0.05 1.70
N ILE A 19 0.62 0.63 1.79
CA ILE A 19 1.78 0.22 2.57
C ILE A 19 1.91 1.17 3.75
N ASP A 20 1.92 0.65 4.96
CA ASP A 20 2.11 1.39 6.19
C ASP A 20 2.90 0.55 7.20
N THR A 21 3.27 1.17 8.32
CA THR A 21 4.07 0.55 9.40
C THR A 21 3.29 0.36 10.69
N ASP A 22 1.99 0.72 10.71
CA ASP A 22 1.20 0.83 11.94
C ASP A 22 1.96 1.54 13.08
N ALA A 23 2.57 2.69 12.77
CA ALA A 23 3.49 3.37 13.67
C ALA A 23 2.78 3.91 14.93
N HIS A 24 3.31 3.56 16.10
CA HIS A 24 2.92 4.09 17.41
C HIS A 24 3.96 5.06 17.99
N GLY A 25 5.13 5.15 17.36
CA GLY A 25 6.15 6.16 17.57
C GLY A 25 6.93 6.49 16.29
N ALA A 26 7.70 7.58 16.30
CA ALA A 26 8.42 8.03 15.10
C ALA A 26 9.41 6.99 14.55
N GLY A 27 10.07 6.22 15.43
CA GLY A 27 11.03 5.18 15.04
C GLY A 27 10.40 3.96 14.34
N ASP A 28 9.09 3.74 14.50
CA ASP A 28 8.41 2.63 13.83
C ASP A 28 8.34 2.85 12.32
N PHE A 29 8.44 4.10 11.87
CA PHE A 29 8.46 4.42 10.45
C PHE A 29 9.70 3.86 9.72
N ASP A 30 10.78 3.58 10.45
CA ASP A 30 11.98 2.92 9.91
C ASP A 30 11.71 1.48 9.45
N GLN A 31 10.55 0.91 9.79
CA GLN A 31 10.10 -0.40 9.31
C GLN A 31 9.51 -0.37 7.89
N LEU A 32 9.27 0.81 7.30
CA LEU A 32 8.69 0.96 5.96
C LEU A 32 9.39 0.12 4.86
N PRO A 33 10.73 -0.06 4.86
CA PRO A 33 11.41 -0.92 3.89
C PRO A 33 10.89 -2.37 3.88
N TYR A 34 10.40 -2.91 5.00
CA TYR A 34 9.82 -4.26 5.05
C TYR A 34 8.50 -4.34 4.27
N GLY A 35 7.62 -3.35 4.43
CA GLY A 35 6.38 -3.23 3.67
C GLY A 35 6.65 -3.10 2.16
N ILE A 36 7.63 -2.27 1.77
CA ILE A 36 8.06 -2.12 0.38
C ILE A 36 8.63 -3.44 -0.17
N ALA A 37 9.44 -4.16 0.60
CA ALA A 37 9.98 -5.45 0.19
C ALA A 37 8.87 -6.48 -0.03
N THR A 38 7.88 -6.56 0.87
CA THR A 38 6.71 -7.43 0.72
C THR A 38 5.87 -7.06 -0.50
N ALA A 39 5.64 -5.77 -0.74
CA ALA A 39 4.93 -5.29 -1.92
C ALA A 39 5.64 -5.68 -3.23
N ARG A 40 6.98 -5.54 -3.30
CA ARG A 40 7.79 -5.94 -4.45
C ARG A 40 7.72 -7.45 -4.71
N ARG A 41 7.84 -8.28 -3.68
CA ARG A 41 7.70 -9.75 -3.81
C ARG A 41 6.30 -10.15 -4.28
N GLY A 42 5.26 -9.42 -3.88
CA GLY A 42 3.89 -9.59 -4.34
C GLY A 42 3.58 -8.99 -5.71
N TRP A 43 4.57 -8.42 -6.41
CA TRP A 43 4.43 -7.76 -7.72
C TRP A 43 3.44 -6.60 -7.71
N LEU A 44 3.38 -5.84 -6.61
CA LEU A 44 2.57 -4.63 -6.53
C LEU A 44 3.12 -3.53 -7.46
N GLY A 45 2.36 -3.21 -8.50
CA GLY A 45 2.63 -2.07 -9.39
C GLY A 45 2.09 -0.73 -8.84
N ASN A 46 2.58 0.38 -9.40
CA ASN A 46 2.13 1.73 -9.01
C ASN A 46 0.62 1.96 -9.20
N SER A 47 0.02 1.34 -10.22
CA SER A 47 -1.42 1.45 -10.52
C SER A 47 -2.30 0.92 -9.38
N HIS A 48 -1.79 -0.05 -8.62
CA HIS A 48 -2.49 -0.67 -7.49
C HIS A 48 -2.03 -0.14 -6.12
N CYS A 49 -0.98 0.70 -6.05
CA CYS A 49 -0.42 1.19 -4.80
C CYS A 49 -0.82 2.66 -4.53
N VAL A 50 -1.67 2.88 -3.52
CA VAL A 50 -2.19 4.22 -3.21
C VAL A 50 -1.12 5.19 -2.71
N ASN A 51 -0.03 4.68 -2.12
CA ASN A 51 1.11 5.49 -1.67
C ASN A 51 1.82 6.22 -2.80
N THR A 52 1.62 5.80 -4.06
CA THR A 52 2.23 6.44 -5.24
C THR A 52 1.41 7.61 -5.78
N TRP A 53 0.20 7.82 -5.25
CA TRP A 53 -0.70 8.86 -5.74
C TRP A 53 -0.33 10.22 -5.17
N THR A 54 -0.65 11.28 -5.92
CA THR A 54 -0.60 12.63 -5.37
C THR A 54 -1.63 12.78 -4.27
N ARG A 55 -1.38 13.69 -3.33
CA ARG A 55 -2.34 14.03 -2.26
C ARG A 55 -3.72 14.40 -2.82
N ALA A 56 -3.76 15.12 -3.93
CA ALA A 56 -5.02 15.52 -4.60
C ALA A 56 -5.81 14.28 -5.08
N LYS A 57 -5.16 13.38 -5.82
CA LYS A 57 -5.79 12.15 -6.32
C LYS A 57 -6.31 11.26 -5.17
N LEU A 58 -5.53 11.09 -4.11
CA LEU A 58 -5.96 10.33 -2.94
C LEU A 58 -7.20 10.97 -2.28
N GLY A 59 -7.21 12.30 -2.15
CA GLY A 59 -8.34 13.05 -1.61
C GLY A 59 -9.62 12.87 -2.42
N GLU A 60 -9.53 12.98 -3.76
CA GLU A 60 -10.65 12.74 -4.67
C GLU A 60 -11.20 11.31 -4.55
N TRP A 61 -10.32 10.31 -4.52
CA TRP A 61 -10.73 8.92 -4.36
C TRP A 61 -11.45 8.68 -3.04
N ILE A 62 -10.93 9.18 -1.91
CA ILE A 62 -11.60 9.07 -0.60
C ILE A 62 -12.97 9.73 -0.62
N ALA A 63 -13.09 10.92 -1.23
CA ALA A 63 -14.36 11.64 -1.33
C ALA A 63 -15.39 10.86 -2.15
N SER A 64 -14.98 10.17 -3.22
CA SER A 64 -15.86 9.36 -4.07
C SER A 64 -16.42 8.08 -3.41
N LYS A 65 -15.91 7.69 -2.22
CA LYS A 65 -16.30 6.47 -1.51
C LYS A 65 -17.22 6.73 -0.31
N ARG A 66 -17.52 8.00 -0.02
CA ARG A 66 -18.51 8.43 0.98
C ARG A 66 -19.82 8.79 0.29
#